data_AF-A0AA45WLT0-F1
#
_entry.id   AF-A0AA45WLT0-F1
#
_cell.length_a   1.000
_cell.length_b   1.000
_cell.length_c   1.000
_cell.angle_alpha   90.00
_cell.angle_beta   90.00
_cell.angle_gamma   90.00
#
_symmetry.space_group_name_H-M   'P 1'
#
loop_
_entity.id
_entity.type
_entity.pdbx_description
1 polymer ?
#
loop_
_entity_poly.entity_id
_entity_poly.type
_entity_poly.pdbx_seq_one_letter_code
_entity_poly.pdbx_strand_id
1 'polypeptide(L)'
;MNKIFLIIFILIYTTNAGQIYKKNAALITYDDIPDEYFLTYRFNIIKVISENLSQLNLSPEQLSQIKELNERYYPLMFEKAKKIKEEEERLKEVVLKENNPDVVKQLLIDIAQLKTQLSLYDINLLKAVQSILTKKQFEKIINYVDKTEI
;
A
#
# COMPACT_ATOMS: atom_id res chain seq x y z
N MET A 1 13.19 37.16 -29.65
CA MET A 1 13.22 36.12 -28.60
C MET A 1 14.28 35.10 -28.98
N ASN A 2 15.35 34.98 -28.19
CA ASN A 2 16.58 34.29 -28.59
C ASN A 2 16.37 32.77 -28.53
N LYS A 3 16.54 32.04 -29.66
CA LYS A 3 16.27 30.58 -29.76
C LYS A 3 17.05 29.75 -28.74
N ILE A 4 18.19 30.25 -28.26
CA ILE A 4 19.03 29.63 -27.23
C ILE A 4 18.32 29.59 -25.87
N PHE A 5 17.54 30.61 -25.51
CA PHE A 5 16.80 30.64 -24.24
C PHE A 5 15.66 29.60 -24.21
N LEU A 6 15.00 29.36 -25.34
CA LEU A 6 13.93 28.37 -25.45
C LEU A 6 14.46 26.93 -25.30
N ILE A 7 15.64 26.66 -25.89
CA ILE A 7 16.29 25.35 -25.83
C ILE A 7 16.79 25.04 -24.41
N ILE A 8 17.37 26.01 -23.71
CA ILE A 8 17.81 25.84 -22.32
C ILE A 8 16.61 25.62 -21.38
N PHE A 9 15.50 26.34 -21.58
CA PHE A 9 14.30 26.18 -20.74
C PHE A 9 13.64 24.79 -20.92
N ILE A 10 13.63 24.26 -22.15
CA ILE A 10 13.14 22.91 -22.44
C ILE A 10 14.07 21.85 -21.81
N LEU A 11 15.39 22.00 -21.94
CA LEU A 11 16.37 21.05 -21.40
C LEU A 11 16.34 20.96 -19.86
N ILE A 12 16.18 22.09 -19.16
CA ILE A 12 16.08 22.12 -17.68
C ILE A 12 14.76 21.48 -17.20
N TYR A 13 13.64 21.69 -17.91
CA TYR A 13 12.37 21.06 -17.55
C TYR A 13 12.37 19.54 -17.81
N THR A 14 13.00 19.08 -18.89
CA THR A 14 13.06 17.64 -19.21
C THR A 14 13.96 16.84 -18.26
N THR A 15 14.99 17.47 -17.70
CA THR A 15 15.97 16.77 -16.84
C THR A 15 15.48 16.66 -15.40
N ASN A 16 14.90 17.72 -14.81
CA ASN A 16 14.35 17.64 -13.45
C ASN A 16 13.05 16.84 -13.38
N ALA A 17 12.07 17.08 -14.25
CA ALA A 17 10.80 16.35 -14.20
C ALA A 17 10.99 14.85 -14.51
N GLY A 18 11.87 14.51 -15.46
CA GLY A 18 12.18 13.11 -15.81
C GLY A 18 12.94 12.35 -14.72
N GLN A 19 13.86 13.02 -14.00
CA GLN A 19 14.52 12.42 -12.84
C GLN A 19 13.59 12.31 -11.63
N ILE A 20 12.71 13.28 -11.39
CA ILE A 20 11.67 13.20 -10.37
C ILE A 20 10.71 12.03 -10.68
N TYR A 21 10.31 11.84 -11.94
CA TYR A 21 9.51 10.69 -12.36
C TYR A 21 10.23 9.36 -12.09
N LYS A 22 11.50 9.24 -12.46
CA LYS A 22 12.29 8.01 -12.20
C LYS A 22 12.55 7.77 -10.70
N LYS A 23 12.77 8.81 -9.91
CA LYS A 23 13.03 8.75 -8.46
C LYS A 23 11.76 8.50 -7.64
N ASN A 24 10.61 8.99 -8.11
CA ASN A 24 9.31 8.83 -7.44
C ASN A 24 8.51 7.63 -7.97
N ALA A 25 8.84 7.06 -9.14
CA ALA A 25 8.24 5.83 -9.65
C ALA A 25 8.64 4.58 -8.85
N ALA A 26 9.69 4.66 -8.03
CA ALA A 26 10.02 3.62 -7.06
C ALA A 26 9.10 3.72 -5.83
N LEU A 27 7.80 3.48 -6.04
CA LEU A 27 6.81 3.28 -4.97
C LEU A 27 6.95 1.90 -4.31
N ILE A 28 7.84 1.06 -4.85
CA ILE A 28 7.94 -0.37 -4.54
C ILE A 28 8.78 -0.56 -3.26
N THR A 29 8.12 -0.54 -2.11
CA THR A 29 8.46 -1.51 -1.06
C THR A 29 7.87 -2.85 -1.51
N TYR A 30 8.68 -3.89 -1.54
CA TYR A 30 8.23 -5.24 -1.87
C TYR A 30 7.20 -5.66 -0.82
N ASP A 31 5.92 -5.63 -1.19
CA ASP A 31 4.83 -5.89 -0.27
C ASP A 31 4.67 -7.39 -0.07
N ASP A 32 5.27 -7.88 1.01
CA ASP A 32 5.39 -9.29 1.38
C ASP A 32 4.34 -9.73 2.41
N ILE A 33 3.36 -8.87 2.71
CA ILE A 33 2.29 -9.20 3.66
C ILE A 33 1.29 -10.16 2.98
N PRO A 34 1.06 -11.37 3.52
CA PRO A 34 0.09 -12.30 2.96
C PRO A 34 -1.36 -11.80 3.08
N ASP A 35 -2.18 -12.07 2.07
CA ASP A 35 -3.57 -11.59 2.03
C ASP A 35 -4.44 -12.24 3.12
N GLU A 36 -4.12 -13.46 3.56
CA GLU A 36 -4.82 -14.17 4.64
C GLU A 36 -4.68 -13.52 6.03
N TYR A 37 -3.80 -12.53 6.18
CA TYR A 37 -3.66 -11.76 7.40
C TYR A 37 -4.67 -10.62 7.50
N PHE A 38 -5.30 -10.25 6.39
CA PHE A 38 -6.37 -9.26 6.39
C PHE A 38 -7.69 -9.93 6.76
N LEU A 39 -8.52 -9.23 7.53
CA LEU A 39 -9.87 -9.69 7.88
C LEU A 39 -10.85 -9.59 6.70
N THR A 40 -10.58 -8.68 5.77
CA THR A 40 -11.38 -8.42 4.57
C THR A 40 -10.50 -8.52 3.34
N TYR A 41 -11.12 -8.42 2.17
CA TYR A 41 -10.41 -8.17 0.93
C TYR A 41 -9.40 -7.03 1.10
N ARG A 42 -8.21 -7.24 0.54
CA ARG A 42 -7.10 -6.30 0.56
C ARG A 42 -7.08 -5.49 -0.73
N PHE A 43 -7.04 -4.18 -0.62
CA PHE A 43 -7.07 -3.28 -1.78
C PHE A 43 -5.72 -3.18 -2.49
N ASN A 44 -4.62 -3.36 -1.74
CA ASN A 44 -3.24 -3.29 -2.23
C ASN A 44 -2.98 -2.09 -3.17
N ILE A 45 -3.44 -0.91 -2.71
CA ILE A 45 -3.58 0.27 -3.56
C ILE A 45 -2.24 0.74 -4.14
N ILE A 46 -1.14 0.55 -3.41
CA ILE A 46 0.20 0.95 -3.83
C ILE A 46 0.70 0.08 -4.99
N LYS A 47 0.48 -1.24 -4.92
CA LYS A 47 0.81 -2.16 -6.01
C LYS A 47 0.00 -1.82 -7.27
N VAL A 48 -1.31 -1.64 -7.12
CA VAL A 48 -2.20 -1.27 -8.24
C VAL A 48 -1.73 0.02 -8.92
N ILE A 49 -1.37 1.04 -8.14
CA ILE A 49 -0.82 2.30 -8.67
C ILE A 49 0.52 2.07 -9.38
N SER A 50 1.43 1.31 -8.78
CA SER A 50 2.75 1.03 -9.35
C SER A 50 2.65 0.30 -10.69
N GLU A 51 1.79 -0.70 -10.80
CA GLU A 51 1.60 -1.51 -12.01
C GLU A 51 0.92 -0.72 -13.15
N ASN A 52 0.10 0.27 -12.80
CA ASN A 52 -0.70 1.04 -13.77
C ASN A 52 -0.25 2.51 -13.90
N LEU A 53 0.94 2.86 -13.40
CA LEU A 53 1.41 4.23 -13.24
C LEU A 53 1.28 5.07 -14.53
N SER A 54 1.65 4.49 -15.68
CA SER A 54 1.58 5.16 -16.99
C SER A 54 0.17 5.49 -17.47
N GLN A 55 -0.85 4.80 -16.94
CA GLN A 55 -2.27 4.94 -17.33
C GLN A 55 -3.05 5.90 -16.42
N LEU A 56 -2.49 6.21 -15.24
CA LEU A 56 -3.12 7.01 -14.19
C LEU A 56 -2.87 8.52 -14.34
N ASN A 57 -1.88 8.93 -15.14
CA ASN A 57 -1.53 10.35 -15.35
C ASN A 57 -1.36 11.10 -14.01
N LEU A 58 -0.62 10.51 -13.06
CA LEU A 58 -0.36 11.12 -11.77
C LEU A 58 0.67 12.25 -11.91
N SER A 59 0.43 13.37 -11.24
CA SER A 59 1.40 14.46 -11.17
C SER A 59 2.58 14.07 -10.26
N PRO A 60 3.76 14.70 -10.43
CA PRO A 60 4.89 14.47 -9.53
C PRO A 60 4.56 14.73 -8.05
N GLU A 61 3.71 15.71 -7.76
CA GLU A 61 3.23 16.05 -6.42
C GLU A 61 2.37 14.93 -5.85
N GLN A 62 1.40 14.42 -6.63
CA GLN A 62 0.57 13.29 -6.21
C GLN A 62 1.42 12.06 -5.90
N LEU A 63 2.43 11.79 -6.72
CA LEU A 63 3.36 10.67 -6.50
C LEU A 63 4.17 10.83 -5.22
N SER A 64 4.64 12.05 -4.92
CA SER A 64 5.35 12.33 -3.67
C SER A 64 4.46 12.07 -2.46
N GLN A 65 3.23 12.59 -2.48
CA GLN A 65 2.28 12.41 -1.37
C GLN A 65 1.89 10.93 -1.18
N ILE A 66 1.64 10.19 -2.26
CA ILE A 66 1.35 8.75 -2.19
C ILE A 66 2.53 7.97 -1.62
N LYS A 67 3.76 8.33 -2.00
CA LYS A 67 4.97 7.72 -1.45
C LYS A 67 5.08 7.95 0.05
N GLU A 68 4.87 9.19 0.51
CA GLU A 68 4.90 9.52 1.95
C GLU A 68 3.83 8.75 2.75
N LEU A 69 2.65 8.55 2.17
CA LEU A 69 1.63 7.69 2.78
C LEU A 69 2.12 6.23 2.87
N ASN A 70 2.72 5.68 1.82
CA ASN A 70 3.26 4.31 1.87
C ASN A 70 4.35 4.17 2.93
N GLU A 71 5.31 5.10 2.99
CA GLU A 71 6.38 5.11 3.99
C GLU A 71 5.84 5.23 5.43
N ARG A 72 4.66 5.83 5.61
CA ARG A 72 3.98 5.92 6.92
C ARG A 72 3.20 4.65 7.29
N TYR A 73 2.42 4.11 6.37
CA TYR A 73 1.50 3.00 6.66
C TYR A 73 2.18 1.63 6.56
N TYR A 74 3.11 1.44 5.62
CA TYR A 74 3.74 0.15 5.38
C TYR A 74 4.43 -0.44 6.62
N PRO A 75 5.26 0.31 7.38
CA PRO A 75 5.90 -0.25 8.57
C PRO A 75 4.89 -0.71 9.63
N LEU A 76 3.77 0.00 9.77
CA LEU A 76 2.70 -0.34 10.71
C LEU A 76 2.00 -1.64 10.29
N MET A 77 1.69 -1.77 9.00
CA MET A 77 1.09 -2.99 8.45
C MET A 77 2.02 -4.18 8.61
N PHE A 78 3.30 -4.01 8.28
CA PHE A 78 4.31 -5.06 8.40
C PHE A 78 4.49 -5.52 9.85
N GLU A 79 4.51 -4.60 10.82
CA GLU A 79 4.58 -4.95 12.24
C GLU A 79 3.36 -5.78 12.68
N LYS A 80 2.15 -5.42 12.23
CA LYS A 80 0.94 -6.21 12.53
C LYS A 80 0.98 -7.59 11.89
N ALA A 81 1.37 -7.68 10.63
CA ALA A 81 1.54 -8.93 9.90
C ALA A 81 2.49 -9.88 10.63
N LYS A 82 3.64 -9.37 11.10
CA LYS A 82 4.59 -10.13 11.90
C LYS A 82 3.97 -10.67 13.18
N LYS A 83 3.25 -9.84 13.93
CA LYS A 83 2.57 -10.25 15.16
C LYS A 83 1.47 -11.29 14.92
N ILE A 84 0.72 -11.15 13.82
CA ILE A 84 -0.29 -12.15 13.42
C ILE A 84 0.38 -13.51 13.24
N LYS A 85 1.48 -13.56 12.49
CA LYS A 85 2.23 -14.80 12.27
C LYS A 85 2.70 -15.43 13.58
N GLU A 86 3.29 -14.63 14.47
CA GLU A 86 3.78 -15.09 15.77
C GLU A 86 2.65 -15.68 16.64
N GLU A 87 1.50 -15.01 16.70
CA GLU A 87 0.35 -15.50 17.48
C GLU A 87 -0.34 -16.70 16.82
N GLU A 88 -0.38 -16.79 15.49
CA GLU A 88 -0.89 -17.99 14.77
C GLU A 88 0.01 -19.21 15.01
N GLU A 89 1.33 -19.03 15.01
CA GLU A 89 2.29 -20.09 15.37
C GLU A 89 2.10 -20.53 16.82
N ARG A 90 1.96 -19.58 17.75
CA ARG A 90 1.68 -19.86 19.16
C ARG A 90 0.36 -20.58 19.37
N LEU A 91 -0.70 -20.17 18.68
CA LEU A 91 -2.01 -20.83 18.72
C LEU A 91 -1.88 -22.29 18.28
N LYS A 92 -1.13 -22.56 17.21
CA LYS A 92 -0.87 -23.93 16.76
C LYS A 92 -0.17 -24.76 17.84
N GLU A 93 0.82 -24.18 18.53
CA GLU A 93 1.51 -24.88 19.62
C GLU A 93 0.57 -25.18 20.79
N VAL A 94 -0.21 -24.20 21.24
CA VAL A 94 -1.16 -24.36 22.34
C VAL A 94 -2.18 -25.43 21.98
N VAL A 95 -2.83 -25.36 20.82
CA VAL A 95 -3.83 -26.36 20.41
C VAL A 95 -3.27 -27.78 20.37
N LEU A 96 -2.00 -27.97 19.98
CA LEU A 96 -1.38 -29.29 19.89
C LEU A 96 -0.82 -29.82 21.22
N LYS A 97 -0.36 -28.94 22.12
CA LYS A 97 0.40 -29.31 23.32
C LYS A 97 -0.35 -29.00 24.62
N GLU A 98 -1.11 -27.92 24.66
CA GLU A 98 -1.76 -27.37 25.85
C GLU A 98 -3.26 -27.21 25.59
N ASN A 99 -4.05 -28.20 25.99
CA ASN A 99 -5.50 -28.18 25.79
C ASN A 99 -6.22 -27.28 26.82
N ASN A 100 -5.80 -26.01 26.95
CA ASN A 100 -6.48 -25.01 27.78
C ASN A 100 -7.39 -24.13 26.90
N PRO A 101 -8.73 -24.33 26.98
CA PRO A 101 -9.67 -23.62 26.12
C PRO A 101 -9.66 -22.10 26.29
N ASP A 102 -9.36 -21.59 27.49
CA ASP A 102 -9.36 -20.15 27.76
C ASP A 102 -8.17 -19.46 27.07
N VAL A 103 -7.01 -20.11 27.04
CA VAL A 103 -5.82 -19.61 26.34
C VAL A 103 -6.05 -19.62 24.82
N VAL A 104 -6.62 -20.71 24.29
CA VAL A 104 -6.98 -20.81 22.86
C VAL A 104 -7.96 -19.70 22.47
N LYS A 105 -8.99 -19.48 23.29
CA LYS A 105 -9.98 -18.42 23.06
C LYS A 105 -9.34 -17.04 23.05
N GLN A 106 -8.45 -16.75 24.00
CA GLN A 106 -7.78 -15.45 24.07
C GLN A 106 -6.88 -15.20 22.85
N LEU A 107 -6.09 -16.20 22.45
CA LEU A 107 -5.24 -16.12 21.25
C LEU A 107 -6.06 -15.86 19.98
N LEU A 108 -7.20 -16.52 19.82
CA LEU A 108 -8.10 -16.26 18.69
C LEU A 108 -8.63 -14.82 18.67
N ILE A 109 -8.97 -14.27 19.84
CA ILE A 109 -9.40 -12.87 19.99
C ILE A 109 -8.26 -11.92 19.60
N ASP A 110 -7.05 -12.18 20.11
CA ASP A 110 -5.88 -11.33 19.87
C ASP A 110 -5.50 -11.33 18.38
N ILE A 111 -5.50 -12.50 17.74
CA ILE A 111 -5.30 -12.62 16.27
C ILE A 111 -6.36 -11.82 15.53
N ALA A 112 -7.66 -11.99 15.87
CA ALA A 112 -8.73 -11.26 15.21
C ALA A 112 -8.59 -9.73 15.36
N GLN A 113 -8.16 -9.25 16.53
CA GLN A 113 -7.89 -7.83 16.76
C GLN A 113 -6.71 -7.33 15.90
N LEU A 114 -5.64 -8.12 15.78
CA LEU A 114 -4.50 -7.77 14.93
C LEU A 114 -4.89 -7.73 13.44
N LYS A 115 -5.63 -8.73 12.94
CA LYS A 115 -6.16 -8.74 11.56
C LYS A 115 -7.07 -7.55 11.29
N THR A 116 -7.90 -7.17 12.27
CA THR A 116 -8.75 -5.97 12.19
C THR A 116 -7.90 -4.71 12.05
N GLN A 117 -6.87 -4.54 12.88
CA GLN A 117 -5.98 -3.37 12.82
C GLN A 117 -5.23 -3.30 11.48
N LEU A 118 -4.74 -4.44 10.99
CA LEU A 118 -4.07 -4.54 9.70
C LEU A 118 -5.01 -4.12 8.55
N SER A 119 -6.24 -4.63 8.51
CA SER A 119 -7.26 -4.22 7.54
C SER A 119 -7.62 -2.73 7.63
N LEU A 120 -7.69 -2.17 8.84
CA LEU A 120 -7.92 -0.74 9.01
C LEU A 120 -6.78 0.11 8.43
N TYR A 121 -5.52 -0.34 8.53
CA TYR A 121 -4.42 0.39 7.89
C TYR A 121 -4.52 0.39 6.37
N ASP A 122 -4.86 -0.73 5.73
CA ASP A 122 -5.06 -0.80 4.28
C ASP A 122 -6.23 0.07 3.81
N ILE A 123 -7.37 0.03 4.53
CA ILE A 123 -8.52 0.90 4.27
C ILE A 123 -8.14 2.37 4.41
N ASN A 124 -7.41 2.73 5.48
CA ASN A 124 -7.02 4.12 5.71
C ASN A 124 -6.01 4.61 4.66
N LEU A 125 -5.09 3.76 4.23
CA LEU A 125 -4.18 4.06 3.13
C LEU A 125 -4.96 4.31 1.83
N LEU A 126 -5.92 3.44 1.48
CA LEU A 126 -6.81 3.64 0.34
C LEU A 126 -7.53 4.99 0.42
N LYS A 127 -8.11 5.34 1.57
CA LYS A 127 -8.82 6.62 1.76
C LYS A 127 -7.90 7.83 1.68
N ALA A 128 -6.69 7.73 2.23
CA ALA A 128 -5.70 8.78 2.15
C ALA A 128 -5.25 9.01 0.69
N VAL A 129 -4.98 7.92 -0.04
CA VAL A 129 -4.71 7.98 -1.49
C VAL A 129 -5.88 8.58 -2.26
N GLN A 130 -7.12 8.16 -1.96
CA GLN A 130 -8.33 8.71 -2.59
C GLN A 130 -8.40 10.24 -2.47
N SER A 131 -7.96 10.80 -1.33
CA SER A 131 -7.99 12.25 -1.09
C SER A 131 -6.97 13.06 -1.92
N ILE A 132 -5.91 12.41 -2.40
CA ILE A 132 -4.85 13.01 -3.25
C ILE A 132 -5.30 13.05 -4.73
N LEU A 133 -6.20 12.15 -5.10
CA LEU A 133 -6.55 11.90 -6.49
C LEU A 133 -7.78 12.69 -6.93
N THR A 134 -7.83 13.00 -8.22
CA THR A 134 -9.10 13.42 -8.83
C THR A 134 -10.08 12.24 -8.85
N LYS A 135 -11.37 12.54 -8.84
CA LYS A 135 -12.43 11.52 -8.96
C LYS A 135 -12.19 10.55 -10.12
N LYS A 136 -11.82 11.07 -11.30
CA LYS A 136 -11.55 10.27 -12.51
C LYS A 136 -10.32 9.37 -12.36
N GLN A 137 -9.27 9.83 -11.68
CA GLN A 137 -8.09 9.01 -11.40
C GLN A 137 -8.44 7.88 -10.43
N PHE A 138 -9.20 8.18 -9.37
CA PHE A 138 -9.61 7.18 -8.40
C PHE A 138 -10.54 6.12 -9.01
N GLU A 139 -11.52 6.52 -9.83
CA GLU A 139 -12.38 5.58 -10.57
C GLU A 139 -11.58 4.62 -11.46
N LYS A 140 -10.53 5.11 -12.13
CA LYS A 140 -9.62 4.24 -12.89
C LYS A 140 -8.94 3.20 -12.00
N ILE A 141 -8.50 3.61 -10.82
CA ILE A 141 -7.82 2.71 -9.88
C ILE A 141 -8.77 1.63 -9.36
N ILE A 142 -9.99 1.99 -8.97
CA ILE A 142 -11.00 1.00 -8.52
C ILE A 142 -11.27 -0.04 -9.61
N ASN A 143 -11.36 0.38 -10.88
CA ASN A 143 -11.52 -0.56 -11.99
C ASN A 143 -10.33 -1.53 -12.16
N TYR A 144 -9.12 -1.20 -11.67
CA TYR A 144 -8.00 -2.14 -11.65
C TYR A 144 -8.08 -3.08 -10.46
N VAL A 145 -8.44 -2.56 -9.28
CA VAL A 145 -8.67 -3.36 -8.06
C VAL A 145 -9.67 -4.48 -8.36
N ASP A 146 -10.83 -4.14 -8.92
CA ASP A 146 -11.90 -5.10 -9.26
C ASP A 146 -11.51 -6.11 -10.35
N LYS A 147 -10.53 -5.80 -11.21
CA LYS A 147 -10.07 -6.67 -12.31
C LYS A 147 -8.99 -7.66 -11.93
N THR A 148 -8.41 -7.52 -10.74
CA THR A 148 -7.41 -8.46 -10.22
C THR A 148 -8.04 -9.79 -9.76
N GLU A 149 -9.36 -9.94 -9.88
CA GLU A 149 -10.15 -11.14 -9.55
C GLU A 149 -10.33 -12.14 -10.72
N ILE A 150 -9.47 -12.13 -11.76
CA ILE A 150 -9.49 -13.14 -12.85
C ILE A 150 -8.16 -13.86 -12.97
#